data_AF-A0AAV2SP39-F1
#
_entry.id   AF-A0AAV2SP39-F1
#
_cell.length_a   1.000
_cell.length_b   1.000
_cell.length_c   1.000
_cell.angle_alpha   90.00
_cell.angle_beta   90.00
_cell.angle_gamma   90.00
#
_symmetry.space_group_name_H-M   'P 1'
#
loop_
_entity.id
_entity.type
_entity.pdbx_description
1 polymer ?
#
loop_
_entity_poly.entity_id
_entity_poly.type
_entity_poly.pdbx_seq_one_letter_code
_entity_poly.pdbx_strand_id
1 'polypeptide(L)'
;VVCNKCSNFKAVLAYENGKSVRVCRSCHTTLQELSSTKTSATSIEEDYNDEPHTKMLNEPPDLSFGARGVLDVSAQAAGAVVQGFLQLKTHQKASSKVWVRRWFALHPDFVLYSFKSDEDEQALTATPVPGFTVAHLQGCRNESGVSEKEKDRTFKLHHIKKHYIFLAASREESLK
;
A
#
# COMPACT_ATOMS: atom_id res chain seq x y z
N VAL A 1 -8.87 16.22 4.58
CA VAL A 1 -8.08 17.44 4.92
C VAL A 1 -8.86 18.22 5.97
N VAL A 2 -8.27 18.53 7.13
CA VAL A 2 -8.94 19.29 8.20
C VAL A 2 -8.51 20.76 8.19
N CYS A 3 -9.47 21.66 8.38
CA CYS A 3 -9.19 23.09 8.44
C CYS A 3 -8.43 23.46 9.72
N ASN A 4 -7.66 24.57 9.69
CA ASN A 4 -6.90 25.07 10.84
C ASN A 4 -7.79 25.31 12.08
N LYS A 5 -9.01 25.82 11.87
CA LYS A 5 -9.99 26.08 12.94
C LYS A 5 -10.65 24.80 13.46
N CYS A 6 -10.61 23.72 12.68
CA CYS A 6 -11.37 22.49 12.91
C CYS A 6 -10.59 21.45 13.72
N SER A 7 -9.25 21.56 13.75
CA SER A 7 -8.41 20.67 14.55
C SER A 7 -7.08 21.31 14.90
N ASN A 8 -6.79 21.37 16.19
CA ASN A 8 -5.48 21.76 16.72
C ASN A 8 -4.61 20.55 17.10
N PHE A 9 -5.10 19.33 16.85
CA PHE A 9 -4.37 18.11 17.16
C PHE A 9 -3.21 17.89 16.19
N LYS A 10 -2.04 17.54 16.74
CA LYS A 10 -0.84 17.22 15.98
C LYS A 10 -0.32 15.86 16.42
N ALA A 11 0.15 15.07 15.46
CA ALA A 11 0.76 13.77 15.72
C ALA A 11 2.02 13.61 14.87
N VAL A 12 2.99 12.86 15.39
CA VAL A 12 4.21 12.50 14.66
C VAL A 12 3.89 11.35 13.72
N LEU A 13 4.09 11.53 12.42
CA LEU A 13 3.81 10.50 11.42
C LEU A 13 5.11 10.01 10.78
N ALA A 14 5.30 8.68 10.76
CA ALA A 14 6.52 8.07 10.25
C ALA A 14 6.76 8.39 8.76
N TYR A 15 5.71 8.41 7.95
CA TYR A 15 5.80 8.74 6.53
C TYR A 15 6.13 10.22 6.26
N GLU A 16 5.96 11.09 7.27
CA GLU A 16 6.37 12.51 7.24
C GLU A 16 7.76 12.71 7.87
N ASN A 17 8.62 11.68 7.85
CA ASN A 17 9.95 11.70 8.45
C ASN A 17 9.94 12.07 9.94
N GLY A 18 8.92 11.64 10.68
CA GLY A 18 8.79 11.96 12.10
C GLY A 18 8.37 13.41 12.37
N LYS A 19 7.89 14.15 11.36
CA LYS A 19 7.34 15.50 11.58
C LYS A 19 6.00 15.42 12.28
N SER A 20 5.79 16.39 13.18
CA SER A 20 4.50 16.62 13.82
C SER A 20 3.57 17.37 12.87
N VAL A 21 2.55 16.68 12.35
CA VAL A 21 1.60 17.23 11.38
C VAL A 21 0.18 17.25 11.93
N ARG A 22 -0.66 18.14 11.39
CA ARG A 22 -2.06 18.28 11.82
C ARG A 22 -2.88 17.08 11.39
N VAL A 23 -3.62 16.51 12.33
CA VAL A 23 -4.56 15.41 12.13
C VAL A 23 -5.95 15.78 12.63
N CYS A 24 -7.00 15.06 12.25
CA CYS A 24 -8.33 15.24 12.86
C CYS A 24 -8.37 14.66 14.28
N ARG A 25 -9.43 14.95 15.03
CA ARG A 25 -9.64 14.42 16.38
C ARG A 25 -9.62 12.89 16.42
N SER A 26 -10.34 12.23 15.50
CA SER A 26 -10.42 10.76 15.47
C SER A 26 -9.05 10.13 15.21
N CYS A 27 -8.30 10.60 14.21
CA CYS A 27 -6.94 10.11 13.95
C CYS A 27 -6.01 10.35 15.14
N HIS A 28 -6.10 11.51 15.82
CA HIS A 28 -5.27 11.78 17.00
C HIS A 28 -5.54 10.79 18.14
N THR A 29 -6.81 10.48 18.42
CA THR A 29 -7.20 9.49 19.44
C THR A 29 -6.63 8.11 19.10
N THR A 30 -6.84 7.62 17.86
CA THR A 30 -6.32 6.32 17.44
C THR A 30 -4.78 6.26 17.53
N LEU A 31 -4.09 7.33 17.11
CA LEU A 31 -2.62 7.40 17.18
C LEU A 31 -2.10 7.45 18.62
N GLN A 32 -2.83 8.10 19.54
CA GLN A 32 -2.50 8.08 20.97
C GLN A 32 -2.70 6.69 21.57
N GLU A 33 -3.82 6.02 21.29
CA GLU A 33 -4.09 4.67 21.79
C GLU A 33 -3.00 3.67 21.37
N LEU A 34 -2.57 3.72 20.09
CA LEU A 34 -1.44 2.95 19.56
C LEU A 34 -0.11 3.24 20.26
N SER A 35 0.07 4.45 20.79
CA SER A 35 1.27 4.83 21.55
C SER A 35 1.20 4.41 23.02
N SER A 36 0.00 4.42 23.63
CA SER A 36 -0.22 4.09 25.03
C SER A 36 -0.24 2.58 25.30
N THR A 37 -0.59 1.75 24.32
CA THR A 37 -0.51 0.28 24.42
C THR A 37 0.92 -0.25 24.57
N LYS A 38 1.95 0.61 24.55
CA LYS A 38 3.36 0.24 24.78
C LYS A 38 3.83 0.37 26.24
N THR A 39 2.97 0.79 27.18
CA THR A 39 3.38 1.09 28.57
C THR A 39 2.48 0.46 29.63
N SER A 40 2.05 -0.79 29.43
CA SER A 40 1.26 -1.53 30.42
C SER A 40 1.86 -2.88 30.76
N ALA A 41 3.05 -2.85 31.38
CA ALA A 41 3.46 -3.90 32.29
C ALA A 41 4.25 -3.28 33.45
N THR A 42 3.69 -3.44 34.65
CA THR A 42 4.30 -3.29 35.98
C THR A 42 4.17 -1.93 36.66
N SER A 43 3.26 -1.86 37.64
CA SER A 43 3.35 -0.98 38.79
C SER A 43 3.07 -1.80 40.05
N ILE A 44 4.12 -2.26 40.72
CA ILE A 44 4.17 -2.40 42.18
C ILE A 44 5.52 -1.83 42.61
N GLU A 45 5.45 -0.80 43.45
CA GLU A 45 6.56 -0.18 44.16
C GLU A 45 6.91 -1.08 45.34
N GLU A 46 8.19 -1.38 45.55
CA GLU A 46 8.75 -1.58 46.90
C GLU A 46 10.28 -1.46 46.90
N ASP A 47 10.72 -0.83 47.97
CA ASP A 47 12.00 -0.24 48.36
C ASP A 47 13.10 -1.27 48.71
N TYR A 48 14.31 -1.17 48.12
CA TYR A 48 15.59 -1.43 48.83
C TYR A 48 16.83 -1.02 48.01
N ASN A 49 17.83 -0.53 48.73
CA ASN A 49 19.07 0.12 48.30
C ASN A 49 20.24 -0.90 48.27
N ASP A 50 21.01 -1.02 47.18
CA ASP A 50 22.47 -1.33 47.15
C ASP A 50 23.03 -1.36 45.71
N GLU A 51 24.13 -0.63 45.46
CA GLU A 51 25.02 -0.76 44.27
C GLU A 51 26.22 -1.64 44.71
N PRO A 52 26.90 -2.46 43.86
CA PRO A 52 27.65 -1.89 42.73
C PRO A 52 27.82 -2.75 41.45
N HIS A 53 28.04 -2.04 40.35
CA HIS A 53 28.79 -2.44 39.15
C HIS A 53 28.57 -3.84 38.50
N THR A 54 27.80 -3.88 37.41
CA THR A 54 28.20 -4.63 36.20
C THR A 54 27.77 -3.88 34.93
N LYS A 55 28.74 -3.61 34.07
CA LYS A 55 28.53 -3.07 32.72
C LYS A 55 27.77 -4.10 31.91
N MET A 56 26.50 -3.83 31.60
CA MET A 56 25.82 -4.47 30.48
C MET A 56 25.27 -3.35 29.62
N LEU A 57 25.66 -3.36 28.35
CA LEU A 57 25.14 -2.46 27.34
C LEU A 57 23.61 -2.49 27.44
N ASN A 58 23.00 -1.36 27.80
CA ASN A 58 21.65 -1.06 27.32
C ASN A 58 21.78 -0.82 25.81
N GLU A 59 21.99 -1.92 25.08
CA GLU A 59 21.67 -1.93 23.67
C GLU A 59 20.15 -1.74 23.63
N PRO A 60 19.65 -0.62 23.07
CA PRO A 60 18.21 -0.44 22.95
C PRO A 60 17.66 -1.67 22.24
N PRO A 61 16.56 -2.29 22.71
CA PRO A 61 15.92 -3.34 21.95
C PRO A 61 15.68 -2.76 20.56
N ASP A 62 16.33 -3.38 19.57
CA ASP A 62 16.36 -2.93 18.20
C ASP A 62 14.94 -2.52 17.80
N LEU A 63 14.74 -1.21 17.62
CA LEU A 63 13.49 -0.61 17.16
C LEU A 63 13.28 -0.92 15.66
N SER A 64 13.69 -2.11 15.22
CA SER A 64 13.46 -2.70 13.91
C SER A 64 12.09 -3.36 13.80
N PHE A 65 11.12 -2.94 14.61
CA PHE A 65 9.81 -2.64 14.03
C PHE A 65 9.95 -1.36 13.19
N GLY A 66 10.84 -1.42 12.20
CA GLY A 66 10.94 -0.42 11.15
C GLY A 66 9.53 -0.28 10.61
N ALA A 67 9.04 0.95 10.56
CA ALA A 67 7.77 1.25 9.94
C ALA A 67 7.83 0.66 8.53
N ARG A 68 7.23 -0.54 8.35
CA ARG A 68 7.24 -1.25 7.09
C ARG A 68 6.74 -0.26 6.05
N GLY A 69 7.57 0.01 5.05
CA GLY A 69 7.24 0.99 4.04
C GLY A 69 5.93 0.60 3.36
N VAL A 70 5.25 1.54 2.72
CA VAL A 70 4.01 1.24 1.96
C VAL A 70 4.23 0.13 0.92
N LEU A 71 5.46 -0.06 0.46
CA LEU A 71 5.86 -1.10 -0.49
C LEU A 71 6.38 -2.38 0.15
N ASP A 72 6.54 -2.41 1.47
CA ASP A 72 7.02 -3.57 2.22
C ASP A 72 5.87 -4.53 2.51
N VAL A 73 5.35 -5.09 1.43
CA VAL A 73 4.19 -5.98 1.35
C VAL A 73 4.62 -7.15 0.48
N SER A 74 4.43 -8.38 0.97
CA SER A 74 4.69 -9.58 0.17
C SER A 74 3.59 -9.79 -0.87
N ALA A 75 3.96 -10.29 -2.04
CA ALA A 75 3.05 -10.69 -3.10
C ALA A 75 2.07 -11.81 -2.67
N GLN A 76 2.44 -12.61 -1.67
CA GLN A 76 1.61 -13.67 -1.07
C GLN A 76 0.95 -13.24 0.25
N ALA A 77 0.95 -11.95 0.57
CA ALA A 77 0.29 -11.46 1.78
C ALA A 77 -1.16 -11.94 1.83
N ALA A 78 -1.53 -12.59 2.95
CA ALA A 78 -2.89 -13.02 3.15
C ALA A 78 -3.84 -11.81 3.17
N GLY A 79 -4.99 -11.94 2.49
CA GLY A 79 -6.04 -10.93 2.51
C GLY A 79 -6.22 -10.12 1.22
N ALA A 80 -5.44 -10.39 0.16
CA ALA A 80 -5.75 -9.85 -1.16
C ALA A 80 -7.16 -10.28 -1.61
N VAL A 81 -7.99 -9.30 -1.99
CA VAL A 81 -9.37 -9.52 -2.49
C VAL A 81 -9.34 -10.17 -3.86
N VAL A 82 -8.40 -9.73 -4.70
CA VAL A 82 -8.08 -10.35 -5.98
C VAL A 82 -6.58 -10.26 -6.20
N GLN A 83 -6.01 -11.33 -6.76
CA GLN A 83 -4.61 -11.37 -7.12
C GLN A 83 -4.39 -12.26 -8.34
N GLY A 84 -3.33 -11.99 -9.10
CA GLY A 84 -3.04 -12.73 -10.32
C GLY A 84 -2.03 -12.05 -11.22
N PHE A 85 -1.58 -12.79 -12.23
CA PHE A 85 -0.72 -12.25 -13.28
C PHE A 85 -1.53 -11.55 -14.35
N LEU A 86 -1.22 -10.27 -14.58
CA LEU A 86 -1.77 -9.50 -15.70
C LEU A 86 -0.66 -8.93 -16.56
N GLN A 87 -0.94 -8.73 -17.83
CA GLN A 87 -0.10 -7.95 -18.72
C GLN A 87 -0.50 -6.48 -18.63
N LEU A 88 0.43 -5.62 -18.27
CA LEU A 88 0.21 -4.19 -18.10
C LEU A 88 0.78 -3.41 -19.27
N LYS A 89 -0.02 -2.46 -19.77
CA LYS A 89 0.40 -1.39 -20.67
C LYS A 89 0.04 -0.04 -20.04
N THR A 90 1.00 0.88 -19.99
CA THR A 90 0.79 2.26 -19.50
C THR A 90 0.89 3.21 -20.68
N HIS A 91 0.38 4.44 -20.60
CA HIS A 91 0.41 5.39 -21.73
C HIS A 91 1.43 6.52 -21.56
N GLN A 92 2.20 6.52 -20.46
CA GLN A 92 3.00 7.68 -20.05
C GLN A 92 4.49 7.63 -20.43
N LYS A 93 5.01 6.54 -21.00
CA LYS A 93 6.45 6.38 -21.33
C LYS A 93 6.64 5.65 -22.66
N ALA A 94 7.74 5.78 -23.39
CA ALA A 94 7.91 5.04 -24.66
C ALA A 94 7.83 3.50 -24.53
N SER A 95 8.16 2.93 -23.35
CA SER A 95 7.98 1.51 -23.01
C SER A 95 6.51 1.05 -22.92
N SER A 96 5.58 2.01 -22.92
CA SER A 96 4.13 1.90 -23.08
C SER A 96 3.66 1.04 -24.24
N LYS A 97 4.49 0.78 -25.25
CA LYS A 97 4.07 0.01 -26.42
C LYS A 97 4.14 -1.50 -26.19
N VAL A 98 4.83 -1.97 -25.16
CA VAL A 98 5.07 -3.39 -24.89
C VAL A 98 4.29 -3.83 -23.66
N TRP A 99 3.66 -5.00 -23.75
CA TRP A 99 3.02 -5.67 -22.62
C TRP A 99 4.06 -6.09 -21.58
N VAL A 100 3.86 -5.69 -20.33
CA VAL A 100 4.72 -6.10 -19.20
C VAL A 100 3.92 -7.00 -18.27
N ARG A 101 4.30 -8.27 -18.18
CA ARG A 101 3.69 -9.21 -17.21
C ARG A 101 4.11 -8.83 -15.79
N ARG A 102 3.14 -8.74 -14.88
CA ARG A 102 3.35 -8.49 -13.44
C ARG A 102 2.34 -9.26 -12.62
N TRP A 103 2.70 -9.60 -11.39
CA TRP A 103 1.74 -10.03 -10.38
C TRP A 103 1.09 -8.79 -9.77
N PHE A 104 -0.23 -8.83 -9.61
CA PHE A 104 -1.01 -7.77 -8.98
C PHE A 104 -1.78 -8.35 -7.81
N ALA A 105 -1.89 -7.57 -6.74
CA ALA A 105 -2.71 -7.91 -5.58
C ALA A 105 -3.49 -6.67 -5.15
N LEU A 106 -4.82 -6.75 -5.18
CA LEU A 106 -5.70 -5.71 -4.65
C LEU A 106 -6.03 -6.03 -3.20
N HIS A 107 -5.65 -5.13 -2.29
CA HIS A 107 -5.91 -5.30 -0.87
C HIS A 107 -7.23 -4.65 -0.43
N PRO A 108 -7.78 -5.03 0.75
CA PRO A 108 -9.04 -4.50 1.28
C PRO A 108 -9.01 -3.00 1.62
N ASP A 109 -7.81 -2.42 1.73
CA ASP A 109 -7.57 -0.98 1.89
C ASP A 109 -7.66 -0.20 0.55
N PHE A 110 -8.08 -0.88 -0.52
CA PHE A 110 -8.22 -0.33 -1.87
C PHE A 110 -6.89 0.09 -2.49
N VAL A 111 -5.79 -0.57 -2.12
CA VAL A 111 -4.49 -0.39 -2.77
C VAL A 111 -4.21 -1.58 -3.69
N LEU A 112 -3.95 -1.27 -4.96
CA LEU A 112 -3.47 -2.22 -5.95
C LEU A 112 -1.94 -2.24 -5.95
N TYR A 113 -1.37 -3.31 -5.44
CA TYR A 113 0.05 -3.58 -5.47
C TYR A 113 0.47 -4.25 -6.78
N SER A 114 1.72 -4.01 -7.21
CA SER A 114 2.31 -4.73 -8.35
C SER A 114 3.71 -5.23 -8.03
N PHE A 115 4.06 -6.38 -8.59
CA PHE A 115 5.29 -7.11 -8.30
C PHE A 115 5.90 -7.67 -9.60
N LYS A 116 7.16 -8.10 -9.56
CA LYS A 116 7.80 -8.80 -10.69
C LYS A 116 7.32 -10.26 -10.73
N SER A 117 7.25 -10.91 -9.57
CA SER A 117 6.71 -12.25 -9.39
C SER A 117 5.71 -12.29 -8.22
N ASP A 118 5.01 -13.40 -8.09
CA ASP A 118 4.14 -13.73 -6.96
C ASP A 118 4.90 -14.18 -5.71
N GLU A 119 6.23 -14.23 -5.75
CA GLU A 119 7.12 -14.61 -4.64
C GLU A 119 7.85 -13.40 -4.04
N ASP A 120 7.73 -12.22 -4.66
CA ASP A 120 8.42 -11.00 -4.22
C ASP A 120 7.93 -10.57 -2.82
N GLU A 121 8.86 -10.18 -1.95
CA GLU A 121 8.56 -9.68 -0.60
C GLU A 121 8.27 -8.17 -0.57
N GLN A 122 8.52 -7.47 -1.68
CA GLN A 122 8.32 -6.03 -1.78
C GLN A 122 7.62 -5.65 -3.08
N ALA A 123 6.62 -4.79 -2.97
CA ALA A 123 5.88 -4.25 -4.09
C ALA A 123 6.71 -3.22 -4.87
N LEU A 124 6.54 -3.22 -6.20
CA LEU A 124 7.07 -2.19 -7.10
C LEU A 124 6.27 -0.89 -6.99
N THR A 125 4.97 -1.01 -6.76
CA THR A 125 4.04 0.14 -6.72
C THR A 125 2.90 -0.13 -5.76
N ALA A 126 2.39 0.93 -5.12
CA ALA A 126 1.13 0.95 -4.39
C ALA A 126 0.19 1.96 -5.05
N THR A 127 -0.84 1.50 -5.76
CA THR A 127 -1.78 2.36 -6.46
C THR A 127 -3.11 2.40 -5.72
N PRO A 128 -3.47 3.50 -5.02
CA PRO A 128 -4.80 3.63 -4.44
C PRO A 128 -5.83 3.72 -5.58
N VAL A 129 -6.76 2.77 -5.62
CA VAL A 129 -7.78 2.68 -6.67
C VAL A 129 -9.05 3.51 -6.44
N PRO A 130 -9.33 4.13 -5.26
CA PRO A 130 -10.47 5.05 -5.15
C PRO A 130 -10.42 6.17 -6.19
N GLY A 131 -11.51 6.35 -6.92
CA GLY A 131 -11.63 7.32 -8.02
C GLY A 131 -11.23 6.79 -9.39
N PHE A 132 -10.64 5.58 -9.49
CA PHE A 132 -10.48 4.91 -10.77
C PHE A 132 -11.80 4.29 -11.23
N THR A 133 -11.95 4.22 -12.55
CA THR A 133 -13.06 3.57 -13.25
C THR A 133 -12.52 2.40 -14.07
N VAL A 134 -13.29 1.32 -14.16
CA VAL A 134 -12.96 0.16 -14.98
C VAL A 134 -13.82 0.19 -16.25
N ALA A 135 -13.18 0.04 -17.40
CA ALA A 135 -13.86 -0.05 -18.70
C ALA A 135 -13.34 -1.26 -19.48
N HIS A 136 -14.24 -2.14 -19.91
CA HIS A 136 -13.90 -3.25 -20.80
C HIS A 136 -13.77 -2.77 -22.24
N LEU A 137 -12.82 -3.34 -22.97
CA LEU A 137 -12.51 -2.94 -24.35
C LEU A 137 -13.24 -3.75 -25.41
N GLN A 138 -14.07 -4.71 -25.01
CA GLN A 138 -14.89 -5.52 -25.89
C GLN A 138 -15.82 -4.62 -26.72
N GLY A 139 -15.74 -4.70 -28.05
CA GLY A 139 -16.58 -3.92 -28.96
C GLY A 139 -16.18 -2.44 -29.14
N CYS A 140 -15.16 -1.95 -28.44
CA CYS A 140 -14.65 -0.58 -28.65
C CYS A 140 -13.78 -0.52 -29.92
N ARG A 141 -14.09 0.39 -30.86
CA ARG A 141 -13.39 0.46 -32.15
C ARG A 141 -11.97 1.07 -32.09
N ASN A 142 -11.58 1.82 -31.06
CA ASN A 142 -10.45 2.78 -31.19
C ASN A 142 -9.41 2.78 -30.04
N GLU A 143 -9.03 1.65 -29.46
CA GLU A 143 -7.96 1.64 -28.44
C GLU A 143 -6.61 1.22 -29.04
N SER A 144 -5.73 2.22 -29.19
CA SER A 144 -4.47 2.11 -29.92
C SER A 144 -3.53 1.05 -29.32
N GLY A 145 -3.27 0.00 -30.11
CA GLY A 145 -2.27 -1.02 -29.82
C GLY A 145 -2.74 -2.15 -28.90
N VAL A 146 -4.02 -2.50 -28.95
CA VAL A 146 -4.57 -3.79 -28.49
C VAL A 146 -5.25 -4.44 -29.71
N SER A 147 -4.90 -5.68 -30.03
CA SER A 147 -5.48 -6.40 -31.17
C SER A 147 -6.92 -6.84 -30.88
N GLU A 148 -7.73 -7.07 -31.93
CA GLU A 148 -9.13 -7.52 -31.76
C GLU A 148 -9.26 -8.80 -30.91
N LYS A 149 -8.31 -9.72 -31.02
CA LYS A 149 -8.27 -10.99 -30.26
C LYS A 149 -7.91 -10.82 -28.78
N GLU A 150 -7.42 -9.66 -28.38
CA GLU A 150 -7.08 -9.34 -27.00
C GLU A 150 -8.18 -8.52 -26.32
N LYS A 151 -9.01 -7.81 -27.09
CA LYS A 151 -10.02 -6.88 -26.56
C LYS A 151 -11.03 -7.53 -25.61
N ASP A 152 -11.36 -8.80 -25.84
CA ASP A 152 -12.26 -9.59 -24.98
C ASP A 152 -11.66 -9.91 -23.61
N ARG A 153 -10.33 -9.94 -23.51
CA ARG A 153 -9.56 -10.19 -22.29
C ARG A 153 -8.90 -8.94 -21.72
N THR A 154 -9.17 -7.78 -22.31
CA THR A 154 -8.54 -6.51 -21.92
C THR A 154 -9.55 -5.58 -21.26
N PHE A 155 -9.12 -4.98 -20.15
CA PHE A 155 -9.84 -3.90 -19.47
C PHE A 155 -8.90 -2.73 -19.17
N LYS A 156 -9.49 -1.56 -18.95
CA LYS A 156 -8.80 -0.31 -18.71
C LYS A 156 -9.19 0.21 -17.34
N LEU A 157 -8.18 0.52 -16.53
CA LEU A 157 -8.34 1.21 -15.27
C LEU A 157 -7.97 2.68 -15.48
N HIS A 158 -8.93 3.59 -15.42
CA HIS A 158 -8.77 5.01 -15.77
C HIS A 158 -9.12 5.94 -14.62
N HIS A 159 -8.26 6.93 -14.41
CA HIS A 159 -8.45 8.12 -13.59
C HIS A 159 -8.05 9.36 -14.41
N ILE A 160 -8.46 10.56 -13.98
CA ILE A 160 -8.42 11.84 -14.73
C ILE A 160 -7.15 12.03 -15.59
N LYS A 161 -5.96 11.70 -15.07
CA LYS A 161 -4.67 11.84 -15.77
C LYS A 161 -3.85 10.55 -15.88
N LYS A 162 -4.42 9.41 -15.47
CA LYS A 162 -3.71 8.14 -15.42
C LYS A 162 -4.60 7.03 -15.95
N HIS A 163 -4.09 6.23 -16.87
CA HIS A 163 -4.75 5.00 -17.27
C HIS A 163 -3.76 3.85 -17.40
N TYR A 164 -4.24 2.69 -17.02
CA TYR A 164 -3.58 1.40 -17.15
C TYR A 164 -4.47 0.53 -18.03
N ILE A 165 -3.87 -0.19 -18.96
CA ILE A 165 -4.55 -1.20 -19.76
C ILE A 165 -4.01 -2.54 -19.31
N PHE A 166 -4.91 -3.42 -18.89
CA PHE A 166 -4.61 -4.74 -18.39
C PHE A 166 -5.15 -5.78 -19.36
N LEU A 167 -4.31 -6.76 -19.69
CA LEU A 167 -4.68 -7.95 -20.47
C LEU A 167 -4.57 -9.18 -19.55
N ALA A 168 -5.70 -9.86 -19.38
CA ALA A 168 -5.83 -11.09 -18.61
C ALA A 168 -5.53 -12.33 -19.47
N ALA A 169 -5.31 -13.48 -18.83
CA ALA A 169 -5.08 -14.74 -19.54
C ALA A 169 -6.36 -15.25 -20.22
N SER A 170 -7.53 -15.01 -19.61
CA SER A 170 -8.84 -15.38 -20.17
C SER A 170 -9.89 -14.28 -20.01
N ARG A 171 -11.04 -14.46 -20.66
CA ARG A 171 -12.16 -13.51 -20.59
C ARG A 171 -12.81 -13.55 -19.21
N GLU A 172 -12.91 -14.74 -18.64
CA GLU A 172 -13.45 -14.96 -17.31
C GLU A 172 -12.57 -14.28 -16.26
N GLU A 173 -11.25 -14.32 -16.44
CA GLU A 173 -10.32 -13.62 -15.55
C GLU A 173 -10.43 -12.09 -15.70
N SER A 174 -10.66 -11.57 -16.92
CA SER A 174 -10.82 -10.12 -17.11
C SER A 174 -12.05 -9.54 -16.40
N LEU A 175 -13.04 -10.39 -16.09
CA LEU A 175 -14.31 -10.05 -15.47
C LEU A 175 -14.33 -10.23 -13.94
N LYS A 176 -13.24 -10.72 -13.35
CA LYS A 176 -13.08 -10.83 -11.89
C LYS A 176 -12.72 -9.48 -11.28
#